data_AF-A0A7Z9FMI3-F1
#
_entry.id   AF-A0A7Z9FMI3-F1
#
_cell.length_a   1.000
_cell.length_b   1.000
_cell.length_c   1.000
_cell.angle_alpha   90.00
_cell.angle_beta   90.00
_cell.angle_gamma   90.00
#
_symmetry.space_group_name_H-M   'P 1'
#
loop_
_entity.id
_entity.type
_entity.pdbx_description
1 polymer ?
#
loop_
_entity_poly.entity_id
_entity_poly.type
_entity_poly.pdbx_seq_one_letter_code
_entity_poly.pdbx_strand_id
1 'polypeptide(L)' 'DRARRILIALEEAAAAGKGAASLDGRMIDAASARMAENVVKQDEMVQAKSK' A
#
# COMPACT_ATOMS: atom_id res chain seq x y z
N ASP A 1 5.01 -6.22 -5.22
CA ASP A 1 5.72 -4.92 -5.24
C ASP A 1 4.83 -3.68 -5.29
N ARG A 2 3.91 -3.55 -6.27
CA ARG A 2 3.04 -2.36 -6.36
C ARG A 2 2.21 -2.09 -5.09
N ALA A 3 1.64 -3.13 -4.47
CA ALA A 3 0.89 -3.01 -3.23
C ALA A 3 1.76 -2.39 -2.10
N ARG A 4 2.99 -2.87 -1.92
CA ARG A 4 3.93 -2.27 -0.95
C ARG A 4 4.26 -0.82 -1.29
N ARG A 5 4.49 -0.50 -2.57
CA ARG A 5 4.72 0.90 -3.03
C ARG A 5 3.53 1.83 -2.71
N ILE A 6 2.30 1.32 -2.83
CA ILE A 6 1.09 2.08 -2.45
C ILE A 6 1.09 2.38 -0.96
N LEU A 7 1.39 1.38 -0.10
CA LEU A 7 1.44 1.56 1.35
C LEU A 7 2.54 2.55 1.76
N ILE A 8 3.73 2.44 1.16
CA ILE A 8 4.83 3.38 1.41
C ILE A 8 4.44 4.80 1.01
N ALA A 9 3.85 4.99 -0.18
CA ALA A 9 3.42 6.32 -0.62
C ALA A 9 2.33 6.92 0.29
N LEU A 10 1.45 6.10 0.86
CA LEU A 10 0.46 6.53 1.84
C LEU A 10 1.11 6.94 3.17
N GLU A 11 2.09 6.18 3.64
CA GLU A 11 2.85 6.48 4.85
C GLU A 11 3.67 7.76 4.69
N GLU A 12 4.35 7.95 3.56
CA GLU A 12 5.08 9.17 3.21
C GLU A 12 4.14 10.39 3.14
N ALA A 13 2.96 10.23 2.53
CA ALA A 13 1.96 11.30 2.48
C ALA A 13 1.47 11.67 3.88
N ALA A 14 1.16 10.67 4.72
CA ALA A 14 0.74 10.89 6.10
C ALA A 14 1.83 11.58 6.94
N ALA A 15 3.09 11.14 6.81
CA ALA A 15 4.24 11.74 7.48
C ALA A 15 4.49 13.19 7.03
N ALA A 16 4.23 13.50 5.76
CA ALA A 16 4.30 14.86 5.22
C ALA A 16 3.06 15.72 5.56
N GLY A 17 2.07 15.19 6.29
CA GLY A 17 0.82 15.89 6.59
C GLY A 17 -0.08 16.11 5.38
N LYS A 18 0.13 15.34 4.29
CA LYS A 18 -0.66 15.42 3.05
C LYS A 18 -1.85 14.48 3.17
N GLY A 19 -3.07 15.00 2.92
CA GLY A 19 -4.30 14.20 2.96
C GLY A 19 -4.48 13.23 1.78
N ALA A 20 -3.57 13.22 0.81
CA ALA A 20 -3.62 12.35 -0.36
C ALA A 20 -2.22 11.93 -0.80
N ALA A 21 -2.10 10.68 -1.24
CA ALA A 21 -0.91 10.13 -1.86
C ALA A 21 -1.12 9.95 -3.37
N SER A 22 -0.03 9.93 -4.12
CA SER A 22 -0.05 9.60 -5.55
C SER A 22 1.12 8.67 -5.87
N LEU A 23 0.87 7.70 -6.74
CA LEU A 23 1.87 6.75 -7.21
C LEU A 23 1.87 6.77 -8.74
N ASP A 24 3.05 6.96 -9.35
CA ASP A 24 3.24 6.97 -10.81
C ASP A 24 2.28 7.95 -11.54
N GLY A 25 2.05 9.13 -10.94
CA GLY A 25 1.16 10.16 -11.49
C GLY A 25 -0.34 9.92 -11.28
N ARG A 26 -0.73 8.86 -10.56
CA ARG A 26 -2.14 8.56 -10.24
C ARG A 26 -2.41 8.69 -8.74
N MET A 27 -3.49 9.36 -8.38
CA MET A 27 -3.94 9.47 -6.99
C MET A 27 -4.30 8.11 -6.42
N ILE A 28 -3.88 7.88 -5.18
CA ILE A 28 -4.22 6.68 -4.42
C ILE A 28 -5.53 6.99 -3.66
N ASP A 29 -6.59 6.30 -4.06
CA ASP A 29 -7.87 6.35 -3.35
C ASP A 29 -7.93 5.32 -2.20
N ALA A 30 -8.94 5.47 -1.35
CA ALA A 30 -9.15 4.59 -0.20
C ALA A 30 -9.40 3.12 -0.60
N ALA A 31 -9.97 2.87 -1.79
CA ALA A 31 -10.20 1.50 -2.27
C ALA A 31 -8.88 0.81 -2.65
N SER A 32 -8.01 1.54 -3.34
CA SER A 32 -6.67 1.11 -3.75
C SER A 32 -5.79 0.85 -2.53
N ALA A 33 -5.86 1.70 -1.52
CA ALA A 33 -5.18 1.50 -0.24
C ALA A 33 -5.60 0.17 0.42
N ARG A 34 -6.90 -0.06 0.58
CA ARG A 34 -7.43 -1.30 1.17
C ARG A 34 -7.04 -2.55 0.38
N MET A 35 -7.09 -2.47 -0.96
CA MET A 35 -6.65 -3.59 -1.81
C MET A 35 -5.16 -3.87 -1.62
N ALA A 36 -4.32 -2.83 -1.55
CA ALA A 36 -2.89 -2.99 -1.31
C ALA A 36 -2.60 -3.66 0.03
N GLU A 37 -3.29 -3.26 1.11
CA GLU A 37 -3.18 -3.91 2.42
C GLU A 37 -3.54 -5.40 2.36
N ASN A 38 -4.66 -5.74 1.71
CA ASN A 38 -5.11 -7.13 1.62
C ASN A 38 -4.11 -8.01 0.84
N VAL A 39 -3.57 -7.50 -0.26
CA VAL A 39 -2.56 -8.22 -1.05
C VAL A 39 -1.30 -8.47 -0.25
N VAL A 40 -0.81 -7.47 0.50
CA VAL A 40 0.38 -7.64 1.34
C VAL A 40 0.13 -8.64 2.46
N LYS A 41 -1.02 -8.56 3.14
CA LYS A 41 -1.38 -9.55 4.18
C LYS A 41 -1.47 -10.97 3.63
N GLN A 42 -2.04 -11.14 2.44
CA GLN A 42 -2.13 -12.45 1.82
C GLN A 42 -0.74 -13.00 1.45
N ASP A 43 0.14 -12.15 0.92
CA ASP A 43 1.53 -12.50 0.62
C ASP A 43 2.28 -12.92 1.90
N GLU A 44 2.16 -12.16 2.98
CA GLU A 44 2.73 -12.51 4.30
C GLU A 44 2.24 -13.87 4.81
N MET A 45 0.94 -14.16 4.67
CA MET A 45 0.37 -15.44 5.05
C MET A 45 0.92 -16.61 4.22
N VAL A 46 1.08 -16.42 2.89
CA VAL A 46 1.63 -17.45 2.01
C VAL A 46 3.10 -17.72 2.35
N GLN A 47 3.87 -16.66 2.60
CA GLN A 47 5.28 -16.76 2.97
C GLN A 47 5.46 -17.41 4.35
N ALA A 48 4.59 -17.11 5.30
CA ALA A 48 4.61 -17.76 6.62
C ALA A 48 4.33 -19.27 6.54
N LYS A 49 3.50 -19.72 5.59
CA LYS A 49 3.19 -21.14 5.37
C LYS A 49 4.23 -21.89 4.53
N SER A 50 5.06 -21.16 3.78
CA SER A 50 6.09 -21.74 2.91
C SER A 50 7.45 -21.90 3.62
N LYS A 51 7.50 -21.60 4.92
CA LYS A 51 8.64 -21.80 5.83
C LYS A 51 8.39 -22.99 6.74
#